data_AF-A0A2G1ZCQ4-F1
#
_entry.id   AF-A0A2G1ZCQ4-F1
#
_cell.length_a   1.000
_cell.length_b   1.000
_cell.length_c   1.000
_cell.angle_alpha   90.00
_cell.angle_beta   90.00
_cell.angle_gamma   90.00
#
_symmetry.space_group_name_H-M   'P 1'
#
loop_
_entity.id
_entity.type
_entity.pdbx_description
1 polymer ?
#
loop_
_entity_poly.entity_id
_entity_poly.type
_entity_poly.pdbx_seq_one_letter_code
_entity_poly.pdbx_strand_id
1 'polypeptide(L)'
;MNAMNILNQLMKQASGGQGQPGKSGGTDVNRMVGELASQFKGGGSKGSGSGGIDVKSLLGGGALGLMVGSKRGRKMGGTALKYGALAGVGVLAWKAYQNYQSQSSSQAATPANNAQEGQPLEQLQGSAQEQRGLEILQAMIMAARADGHVDNNERAMLTQEIENLGPDDELHAWIQQQFDAPLDANTLARNADSPQASREIYVVSVAMIDDQNPMERAWLDQLASALKLEPPLAAELERQVLNANR
;
A
#
# COMPACT_ATOMS: atom_id res chain seq x y z
N MET A 1 -28.34 17.76 42.78
CA MET A 1 -28.88 17.66 41.40
C MET A 1 -28.67 16.23 40.93
N ASN A 2 -29.76 15.48 40.77
CA ASN A 2 -29.72 14.01 40.76
C ASN A 2 -29.63 13.45 39.33
N ALA A 3 -28.42 13.11 38.89
CA ALA A 3 -28.14 12.46 37.60
C ALA A 3 -28.87 11.12 37.40
N MET A 4 -29.25 10.46 38.51
CA MET A 4 -30.04 9.23 38.53
C MET A 4 -31.42 9.37 37.88
N ASN A 5 -32.07 10.53 37.98
CA ASN A 5 -33.40 10.74 37.41
C ASN A 5 -33.37 10.87 35.88
N ILE A 6 -32.30 11.47 35.34
CA ILE A 6 -32.09 11.64 33.89
C ILE A 6 -31.75 10.29 33.24
N LEU A 7 -30.95 9.47 33.92
CA LEU A 7 -30.59 8.14 33.45
C LEU A 7 -31.82 7.21 33.37
N ASN A 8 -32.70 7.27 34.38
CA ASN A 8 -33.93 6.47 34.39
C ASN A 8 -34.96 6.91 33.34
N GLN A 9 -34.98 8.20 32.99
CA GLN A 9 -35.88 8.75 31.98
C GLN A 9 -35.39 8.41 30.56
N LEU A 10 -34.08 8.38 30.34
CA LEU A 10 -33.48 7.94 29.09
C LEU A 10 -33.64 6.42 28.87
N MET A 11 -33.50 5.63 29.93
CA MET A 11 -33.63 4.17 29.86
C MET A 11 -35.07 3.72 29.58
N LYS A 12 -36.08 4.46 30.09
CA LYS A 12 -37.50 4.24 29.73
C LYS A 12 -37.82 4.60 28.29
N GLN A 13 -37.14 5.58 27.71
CA GLN A 13 -37.31 5.96 26.30
C GLN A 13 -36.60 4.97 25.34
N ALA A 14 -35.61 4.24 25.84
CA ALA A 14 -34.88 3.23 25.09
C ALA A 14 -35.54 1.83 25.08
N SER A 15 -36.52 1.56 25.96
CA SER A 15 -36.96 0.17 26.24
C SER A 15 -38.46 -0.13 26.06
N GLY A 16 -39.30 0.75 25.49
CA GLY A 16 -40.72 0.42 25.36
C GLY A 16 -41.47 1.17 24.27
N GLY A 17 -41.70 0.51 23.14
CA GLY A 17 -42.56 1.03 22.06
C GLY A 17 -42.80 0.02 20.94
N GLN A 18 -43.29 -1.17 21.28
CA GLN A 18 -43.74 -2.18 20.33
C GLN A 18 -45.11 -1.79 19.75
N GLY A 19 -45.17 -1.58 18.43
CA GLY A 19 -46.41 -1.40 17.67
C GLY A 19 -46.16 -1.60 16.17
N GLN A 20 -46.48 -2.79 15.67
CA GLN A 20 -46.41 -3.22 14.25
C GLN A 20 -47.88 -3.40 13.77
N PRO A 21 -48.30 -3.09 12.51
CA PRO A 21 -47.81 -3.76 11.29
C PRO A 21 -47.68 -2.89 10.03
N GLY A 22 -46.57 -3.06 9.29
CA GLY A 22 -46.40 -2.45 7.96
C GLY A 22 -45.11 -2.85 7.24
N LYS A 23 -45.23 -3.85 6.35
CA LYS A 23 -44.41 -4.15 5.16
C LYS A 23 -42.89 -3.80 5.14
N SER A 24 -42.09 -4.87 5.19
CA SER A 24 -41.03 -5.23 4.23
C SER A 24 -39.98 -4.18 3.82
N GLY A 25 -38.75 -4.43 4.28
CA GLY A 25 -37.62 -4.60 3.34
C GLY A 25 -36.59 -3.47 3.25
N GLY A 26 -35.43 -3.72 3.85
CA GLY A 26 -34.07 -3.41 3.37
C GLY A 26 -33.83 -2.10 2.63
N THR A 27 -33.04 -1.23 3.23
CA THR A 27 -32.32 -0.16 2.55
C THR A 27 -31.36 -0.76 1.50
N ASP A 28 -31.86 -0.87 0.27
CA ASP A 28 -31.14 -1.35 -0.90
C ASP A 28 -29.98 -0.41 -1.27
N VAL A 29 -28.77 -0.74 -0.85
CA VAL A 29 -27.52 -0.15 -1.36
C VAL A 29 -27.45 -0.23 -2.90
N ASN A 30 -28.13 -1.22 -3.48
CA ASN A 30 -28.24 -1.40 -4.92
C ASN A 30 -29.08 -0.32 -5.64
N ARG A 31 -30.02 0.35 -4.94
CA ARG A 31 -30.72 1.53 -5.51
C ARG A 31 -29.80 2.74 -5.59
N MET A 32 -28.94 2.93 -4.58
CA MET A 32 -28.01 4.06 -4.54
C MET A 32 -26.93 3.96 -5.62
N VAL A 33 -26.48 2.73 -5.91
CA VAL A 33 -25.58 2.43 -7.05
C VAL A 33 -26.30 2.59 -8.40
N GLY A 34 -27.57 2.18 -8.49
CA GLY A 34 -28.38 2.35 -9.69
C GLY A 34 -28.64 3.82 -10.05
N GLU A 35 -28.83 4.68 -9.06
CA GLU A 35 -29.06 6.12 -9.25
C GLU A 35 -27.78 6.83 -9.73
N LEU A 36 -26.62 6.49 -9.15
CA LEU A 36 -25.32 7.00 -9.60
C LEU A 36 -24.93 6.50 -11.01
N ALA A 37 -25.22 5.23 -11.32
CA ALA A 37 -25.00 4.66 -12.66
C ALA A 37 -25.94 5.27 -13.71
N SER A 38 -27.16 5.67 -13.33
CA SER A 38 -28.10 6.36 -14.22
C SER A 38 -27.67 7.79 -14.54
N GLN A 39 -26.98 8.45 -13.62
CA GLN A 39 -26.37 9.77 -13.83
C GLN A 39 -25.14 9.70 -14.74
N PHE A 40 -24.44 8.56 -14.78
CA PHE A 40 -23.33 8.30 -15.69
C PHE A 40 -23.77 7.77 -17.07
N LYS A 41 -25.01 7.27 -17.20
CA LYS A 41 -25.59 6.69 -18.42
C LYS A 41 -26.69 7.57 -19.05
N GLY A 42 -26.68 8.87 -18.77
CA GLY A 42 -27.65 9.84 -19.27
C GLY A 42 -27.01 10.92 -20.14
N GLY A 43 -26.49 10.55 -21.31
CA GLY A 43 -25.82 11.49 -22.21
C GLY A 43 -25.68 10.98 -23.64
N GLY A 44 -26.74 10.40 -24.21
CA GLY A 44 -26.77 9.94 -25.59
C GLY A 44 -27.97 10.51 -26.35
N SER A 45 -27.78 11.61 -27.06
CA SER A 45 -28.74 12.12 -28.06
C SER A 45 -28.06 12.26 -29.42
N LYS A 46 -28.49 11.38 -30.33
CA LYS A 46 -28.62 11.53 -31.80
C LYS A 46 -27.64 12.45 -32.55
N GLY A 47 -26.84 11.83 -33.40
CA GLY A 47 -26.26 12.46 -34.59
C GLY A 47 -25.85 11.40 -35.61
N SER A 48 -26.59 11.28 -36.70
CA SER A 48 -26.26 10.43 -37.85
C SER A 48 -25.12 11.08 -38.65
N GLY A 49 -24.11 10.32 -39.08
CA GLY A 49 -23.15 10.84 -40.04
C GLY A 49 -21.82 10.11 -40.05
N SER A 50 -21.59 9.37 -41.13
CA SER A 50 -20.31 8.94 -41.69
C SER A 50 -19.08 9.79 -41.31
N GLY A 51 -18.04 9.12 -40.80
CA GLY A 51 -16.63 9.45 -41.08
C GLY A 51 -15.96 10.52 -40.20
N GLY A 52 -14.86 10.12 -39.55
CA GLY A 52 -13.86 11.05 -39.00
C GLY A 52 -13.80 11.10 -37.47
N ILE A 53 -12.69 10.64 -36.91
CA ILE A 53 -12.34 10.87 -35.50
C ILE A 53 -11.87 12.33 -35.41
N ASP A 54 -12.71 13.19 -34.83
CA ASP A 54 -12.39 14.61 -34.61
C ASP A 54 -11.45 14.77 -33.41
N VAL A 55 -10.15 14.94 -33.70
CA VAL A 55 -9.06 15.25 -32.75
C VAL A 55 -9.33 16.55 -31.97
N LYS A 56 -10.30 17.37 -32.39
CA LYS A 56 -10.64 18.65 -31.78
C LYS A 56 -11.42 18.54 -30.46
N SER A 57 -11.99 17.37 -30.13
CA SER A 57 -12.64 17.11 -28.83
C SER A 57 -11.66 16.83 -27.69
N LEU A 58 -10.34 16.75 -27.97
CA LEU A 58 -9.30 16.45 -26.98
C LEU A 58 -8.67 17.71 -26.36
N LEU A 59 -9.16 18.89 -26.73
CA LEU A 59 -8.59 20.20 -26.35
C LEU A 59 -9.36 20.90 -25.22
N GLY A 60 -10.23 20.18 -24.51
CA GLY A 60 -11.19 20.75 -23.56
C GLY A 60 -11.04 20.33 -22.08
N GLY A 61 -9.93 19.75 -21.65
CA GLY A 61 -9.81 19.37 -20.24
C GLY A 61 -8.45 18.81 -19.80
N GLY A 62 -7.59 19.69 -19.29
CA GLY A 62 -6.53 19.36 -18.32
C GLY A 62 -5.24 18.72 -18.88
N ALA A 63 -4.11 19.11 -18.31
CA ALA A 63 -2.77 18.56 -18.59
C ALA A 63 -2.60 17.04 -18.33
N LEU A 64 -3.68 16.34 -17.98
CA LEU A 64 -3.72 14.90 -17.70
C LEU A 64 -4.01 14.05 -18.95
N GLY A 65 -4.56 14.64 -20.02
CA GLY A 65 -5.01 13.91 -21.21
C GLY A 65 -3.91 13.48 -22.20
N LEU A 66 -2.69 14.04 -22.10
CA LEU A 66 -1.59 13.74 -23.03
C LEU A 66 -0.58 12.69 -22.52
N MET A 67 -0.76 12.16 -21.31
CA MET A 67 0.21 11.20 -20.74
C MET A 67 -0.23 9.72 -20.80
N VAL A 68 -1.45 9.44 -21.25
CA VAL A 68 -1.97 8.06 -21.35
C VAL A 68 -1.52 7.33 -22.63
N GLY A 69 -1.03 8.06 -23.64
CA GLY A 69 -0.88 7.52 -25.00
C GLY A 69 0.52 7.13 -25.48
N SER A 70 1.61 7.54 -24.82
CA SER A 70 2.96 7.30 -25.34
C SER A 70 3.73 6.28 -24.52
N LYS A 71 4.39 5.32 -25.20
CA LYS A 71 5.36 4.38 -24.60
C LYS A 71 6.50 5.08 -23.83
N ARG A 72 6.64 6.40 -23.99
CA ARG A 72 7.63 7.25 -23.30
C ARG A 72 7.09 7.86 -21.99
N GLY A 73 5.76 8.04 -21.85
CA GLY A 73 5.11 8.51 -20.62
C GLY A 73 5.09 7.48 -19.48
N ARG A 74 4.96 6.19 -19.80
CA ARG A 74 5.11 5.10 -18.81
C ARG A 74 6.48 5.05 -18.14
N LYS A 75 7.53 5.54 -18.82
CA LYS A 75 8.90 5.55 -18.28
C LYS A 75 9.21 6.75 -17.38
N MET A 76 8.40 7.81 -17.41
CA MET A 76 8.54 8.95 -16.46
C MET A 76 7.45 8.97 -15.40
N GLY A 77 6.26 8.40 -15.65
CA GLY A 77 5.20 8.23 -14.65
C GLY A 77 5.44 7.09 -13.65
N GLY A 78 6.43 6.21 -13.92
CA GLY A 78 6.83 5.15 -12.99
C GLY A 78 7.69 5.66 -11.83
N THR A 79 8.41 6.77 -11.98
CA THR A 79 9.40 7.21 -10.97
C THR A 79 8.74 7.96 -9.81
N ALA A 80 7.75 8.83 -10.08
CA ALA A 80 7.08 9.59 -9.01
C ALA A 80 6.18 8.71 -8.10
N LEU A 81 5.61 7.62 -8.64
CA LEU A 81 4.83 6.67 -7.86
C LEU A 81 5.69 5.68 -7.06
N LYS A 82 6.86 5.30 -7.57
CA LYS A 82 7.76 4.34 -6.91
C LYS A 82 8.32 4.84 -5.58
N TYR A 83 8.57 6.15 -5.46
CA TYR A 83 9.25 6.70 -4.28
C TYR A 83 8.32 7.46 -3.31
N GLY A 84 7.10 7.85 -3.73
CA GLY A 84 6.16 8.62 -2.90
C GLY A 84 4.99 7.84 -2.27
N ALA A 85 4.83 6.54 -2.54
CA ALA A 85 3.62 5.78 -2.23
C ALA A 85 3.76 4.73 -1.10
N LEU A 86 4.47 5.05 -0.01
CA LEU A 86 4.67 4.13 1.11
C LEU A 86 3.58 4.18 2.19
N ALA A 87 2.57 5.04 2.01
CA ALA A 87 1.47 5.13 2.96
C ALA A 87 0.67 3.82 2.99
N GLY A 88 0.64 3.16 4.14
CA GLY A 88 -0.10 1.92 4.32
C GLY A 88 0.71 0.66 4.02
N VAL A 89 2.05 0.72 3.94
CA VAL A 89 2.90 -0.48 3.83
C VAL A 89 2.62 -1.45 4.97
N GLY A 90 2.48 -0.96 6.21
CA GLY A 90 2.18 -1.82 7.36
C GLY A 90 0.80 -2.45 7.25
N VAL A 91 -0.21 -1.64 6.94
CA VAL A 91 -1.58 -2.13 6.70
C VAL A 91 -1.63 -3.15 5.55
N LEU A 92 -0.90 -2.93 4.46
CA LEU A 92 -0.84 -3.82 3.30
C LEU A 92 -0.20 -5.16 3.68
N ALA A 93 0.96 -5.12 4.35
CA ALA A 93 1.67 -6.30 4.86
C ALA A 93 0.81 -7.10 5.84
N TRP A 94 0.07 -6.41 6.71
CA TRP A 94 -0.86 -7.04 7.64
C TRP A 94 -2.02 -7.72 6.91
N LYS A 95 -2.63 -7.04 5.94
CA LYS A 95 -3.74 -7.58 5.15
C LYS A 95 -3.32 -8.79 4.31
N ALA A 96 -2.14 -8.75 3.70
CA ALA A 96 -1.58 -9.89 2.97
C ALA A 96 -1.43 -11.12 3.87
N TYR A 97 -0.94 -10.93 5.10
CA TYR A 97 -0.84 -12.01 6.08
C TYR A 97 -2.19 -12.57 6.51
N GLN A 98 -3.18 -11.72 6.76
CA GLN A 98 -4.54 -12.16 7.08
C GLN A 98 -5.14 -13.01 5.93
N ASN A 99 -4.95 -12.57 4.69
CA ASN A 99 -5.36 -13.33 3.52
C ASN A 99 -4.66 -14.70 3.46
N TYR A 100 -3.34 -14.73 3.65
CA TYR A 100 -2.56 -15.97 3.70
C TYR A 100 -3.10 -16.95 4.75
N GLN A 101 -3.30 -16.49 5.99
CA GLN A 101 -3.87 -17.32 7.06
C GLN A 101 -5.26 -17.86 6.71
N SER A 102 -6.11 -17.02 6.10
CA SER A 102 -7.46 -17.43 5.71
C SER A 102 -7.45 -18.54 4.64
N GLN A 103 -6.46 -18.53 3.73
CA GLN A 103 -6.30 -19.56 2.70
C GLN A 103 -5.68 -20.85 3.26
N SER A 104 -4.79 -20.72 4.25
CA SER A 104 -4.14 -21.86 4.93
C SER A 104 -5.03 -22.59 5.94
N SER A 105 -6.22 -22.06 6.26
CA SER A 105 -7.16 -22.62 7.24
C SER A 105 -7.82 -23.97 6.86
N SER A 106 -7.35 -24.63 5.80
CA SER A 106 -7.64 -26.05 5.51
C SER A 106 -6.76 -27.01 6.33
N GLN A 107 -5.70 -26.53 6.98
CA GLN A 107 -4.82 -27.31 7.86
C GLN A 107 -4.78 -26.65 9.26
N ALA A 108 -5.58 -27.17 10.20
CA ALA A 108 -5.55 -26.94 11.65
C ALA A 108 -4.93 -25.60 12.14
N ALA A 109 -5.67 -24.50 12.05
CA ALA A 109 -5.23 -23.22 12.60
C ALA A 109 -5.32 -23.20 14.13
N THR A 110 -4.17 -23.23 14.82
CA THR A 110 -4.03 -22.51 16.09
C THR A 110 -4.18 -21.03 15.80
N PRO A 111 -5.04 -20.27 16.51
CA PRO A 111 -5.11 -18.82 16.33
C PRO A 111 -3.72 -18.25 16.60
N ALA A 112 -3.09 -17.66 15.58
CA ALA A 112 -1.86 -16.92 15.76
C ALA A 112 -2.13 -15.88 16.85
N ASN A 113 -1.33 -15.92 17.91
CA ASN A 113 -1.44 -14.97 18.98
C ASN A 113 -1.02 -13.62 18.40
N ASN A 114 -1.98 -12.79 17.98
CA ASN A 114 -1.75 -11.53 17.26
C ASN A 114 -0.74 -10.62 17.97
N ALA A 115 -0.57 -10.75 19.28
CA ALA A 115 0.45 -10.04 20.05
C ALA A 115 1.90 -10.40 19.67
N GLN A 116 2.17 -11.62 19.19
CA GLN A 116 3.50 -12.05 18.75
C GLN A 116 3.83 -11.60 17.32
N GLU A 117 2.82 -11.18 16.54
CA GLU A 117 3.02 -10.73 15.16
C GLU A 117 3.67 -9.34 15.07
N GLY A 118 3.51 -8.52 16.11
CA GLY A 118 3.89 -7.11 16.09
C GLY A 118 2.79 -6.21 15.55
N GLN A 119 3.05 -4.90 15.58
CA GLN A 119 2.10 -3.88 15.12
C GLN A 119 2.56 -3.30 13.78
N PRO A 120 1.63 -2.96 12.87
CA PRO A 120 1.95 -2.25 11.63
C PRO A 120 2.67 -0.92 11.88
N LEU A 121 3.56 -0.52 10.98
CA LEU A 121 4.28 0.76 11.02
C LEU A 121 3.36 1.95 11.32
N GLU A 122 2.17 2.01 10.71
CA GLU A 122 1.23 3.13 10.91
C GLU A 122 0.61 3.18 12.32
N GLN A 123 0.75 2.12 13.12
CA GLN A 123 0.26 2.04 14.50
C GLN A 123 1.37 2.27 15.53
N LEU A 124 2.64 2.19 15.12
CA LEU A 124 3.78 2.52 15.98
C LEU A 124 3.81 4.01 16.29
N GLN A 125 4.43 4.38 17.41
CA GLN A 125 4.58 5.77 17.85
C GLN A 125 5.97 6.01 18.44
N GLY A 126 6.44 7.26 18.35
CA GLY A 126 7.72 7.69 18.91
C GLY A 126 8.91 6.93 18.29
N SER A 127 9.89 6.58 19.11
CA SER A 127 11.16 5.98 18.64
C SER A 127 11.00 4.67 17.89
N ALA A 128 9.98 3.86 18.20
CA ALA A 128 9.74 2.59 17.49
C ALA A 128 9.28 2.83 16.04
N GLN A 129 8.48 3.87 15.82
CA GLN A 129 8.04 4.26 14.48
C GLN A 129 9.21 4.83 13.67
N GLU A 130 10.06 5.65 14.29
CA GLU A 130 11.26 6.20 13.67
C GLU A 130 12.25 5.10 13.27
N GLN A 131 12.51 4.14 14.16
CA GLN A 131 13.38 2.99 13.90
C GLN A 131 12.84 2.13 12.74
N ARG A 132 11.55 1.78 12.77
CA ARG A 132 10.93 1.06 11.64
C ARG A 132 11.01 1.87 10.35
N GLY A 133 10.79 3.18 10.40
CA GLY A 133 10.92 4.05 9.24
C GLY A 133 12.31 3.98 8.60
N LEU A 134 13.37 4.00 9.41
CA LEU A 134 14.75 3.84 8.94
C LEU A 134 15.01 2.46 8.34
N GLU A 135 14.46 1.38 8.91
CA GLU A 135 14.56 0.03 8.35
C GLU A 135 13.90 -0.07 6.97
N ILE A 136 12.71 0.54 6.82
CA ILE A 136 11.99 0.60 5.55
C ILE A 136 12.77 1.40 4.51
N LEU A 137 13.35 2.54 4.92
CA LEU A 137 14.19 3.34 4.04
C LEU A 137 15.47 2.58 3.63
N GLN A 138 16.11 1.87 4.56
CA GLN A 138 17.25 1.00 4.28
C GLN A 138 16.88 -0.08 3.26
N ALA A 139 15.73 -0.74 3.46
CA ALA A 139 15.24 -1.77 2.54
C ALA A 139 15.03 -1.23 1.12
N MET A 140 14.49 -0.02 0.98
CA MET A 140 14.33 0.63 -0.33
C MET A 140 15.67 0.89 -1.02
N ILE A 141 16.64 1.43 -0.29
CA ILE A 141 17.98 1.72 -0.84
C ILE A 141 18.65 0.43 -1.28
N MET A 142 18.57 -0.63 -0.47
CA MET A 142 19.14 -1.94 -0.81
C MET A 142 18.43 -2.58 -2.01
N ALA A 143 17.09 -2.51 -2.06
CA ALA A 143 16.31 -3.01 -3.19
C ALA A 143 16.64 -2.27 -4.50
N ALA A 144 16.78 -0.94 -4.45
CA ALA A 144 17.21 -0.13 -5.58
C ALA A 144 18.63 -0.46 -6.07
N ARG A 145 19.46 -1.05 -5.21
CA ARG A 145 20.85 -1.46 -5.52
C ARG A 145 20.99 -2.89 -6.01
N ALA A 146 19.91 -3.66 -6.01
CA ALA A 146 19.96 -5.11 -6.23
C ALA A 146 20.43 -5.51 -7.64
N ASP A 147 20.28 -4.64 -8.63
CA ASP A 147 20.76 -4.86 -10.00
C ASP A 147 22.25 -4.52 -10.20
N GLY A 148 22.91 -4.01 -9.16
CA GLY A 148 24.32 -3.62 -9.17
C GLY A 148 24.62 -2.30 -9.90
N HIS A 149 23.62 -1.56 -10.37
CA HIS A 149 23.78 -0.35 -11.16
C HIS A 149 23.03 0.82 -10.54
N VAL A 150 23.41 1.28 -9.34
CA VAL A 150 22.95 2.59 -8.87
C VAL A 150 23.87 3.66 -9.39
N ASP A 151 23.38 4.44 -10.35
CA ASP A 151 24.10 5.58 -10.87
C ASP A 151 23.91 6.83 -10.00
N ASN A 152 24.71 7.87 -10.28
CA ASN A 152 24.63 9.13 -9.54
C ASN A 152 23.27 9.84 -9.70
N ASN A 153 22.54 9.59 -10.78
CA ASN A 153 21.21 10.18 -11.00
C ASN A 153 20.17 9.51 -10.12
N GLU A 154 20.19 8.19 -10.00
CA GLU A 154 19.29 7.43 -9.12
C GLU A 154 19.55 7.78 -7.66
N ARG A 155 20.82 7.87 -7.26
CA ARG A 155 21.20 8.37 -5.93
C ARG A 155 20.65 9.78 -5.69
N ALA A 156 20.78 10.68 -6.67
CA ALA A 156 20.25 12.04 -6.56
C ALA A 156 18.72 12.09 -6.50
N MET A 157 18.02 11.28 -7.30
CA MET A 157 16.55 11.21 -7.29
C MET A 157 16.02 10.69 -5.95
N LEU A 158 16.60 9.60 -5.43
CA LEU A 158 16.26 9.07 -4.11
C LEU A 158 16.55 10.09 -3.01
N THR A 159 17.70 10.75 -3.05
CA THR A 159 18.05 11.80 -2.07
C THR A 159 17.06 12.96 -2.13
N GLN A 160 16.68 13.41 -3.33
CA GLN A 160 15.73 14.52 -3.51
C GLN A 160 14.32 14.18 -3.01
N GLU A 161 13.84 12.95 -3.25
CA GLU A 161 12.53 12.54 -2.73
C GLU A 161 12.54 12.50 -1.20
N ILE A 162 13.66 12.10 -0.60
CA ILE A 162 13.83 12.13 0.85
C ILE A 162 13.95 13.57 1.36
N GLU A 163 14.65 14.47 0.67
CA GLU A 163 14.71 15.91 1.00
C GLU A 163 13.32 16.55 1.11
N ASN A 164 12.37 16.13 0.26
CA ASN A 164 10.98 16.60 0.32
C ASN A 164 10.28 16.25 1.65
N LEU A 165 10.82 15.29 2.41
CA LEU A 165 10.32 14.89 3.73
C LEU A 165 10.95 15.70 4.88
N GLY A 166 11.90 16.60 4.59
CA GLY A 166 12.57 17.44 5.58
C GLY A 166 13.53 16.72 6.53
N PRO A 167 14.43 15.83 6.04
CA PRO A 167 15.43 15.14 6.86
C PRO A 167 16.47 16.14 7.42
N ASP A 168 17.10 15.77 8.54
CA ASP A 168 18.26 16.49 9.06
C ASP A 168 19.57 16.05 8.36
N ASP A 169 20.65 16.79 8.61
CA ASP A 169 21.96 16.51 8.03
C ASP A 169 22.50 15.10 8.41
N GLU A 170 22.10 14.59 9.57
CA GLU A 170 22.49 13.27 10.06
C GLU A 170 21.85 12.16 9.22
N LEU A 171 20.54 12.25 8.97
CA LEU A 171 19.83 11.32 8.11
C LEU A 171 20.36 11.36 6.67
N HIS A 172 20.72 12.54 6.16
CA HIS A 172 21.39 12.67 4.87
C HIS A 172 22.71 11.90 4.80
N ALA A 173 23.59 12.08 5.78
CA ALA A 173 24.86 11.37 5.84
C ALA A 173 24.65 9.85 5.96
N TRP A 174 23.67 9.43 6.75
CA TRP A 174 23.31 8.01 6.90
C TRP A 174 22.83 7.40 5.58
N ILE A 175 21.98 8.10 4.81
CA ILE A 175 21.51 7.64 3.49
C ILE A 175 22.69 7.42 2.54
N GLN A 176 23.64 8.36 2.50
CA GLN A 176 24.84 8.23 1.66
C GLN A 176 25.65 6.98 2.04
N GLN A 177 25.80 6.71 3.34
CA GLN A 177 26.46 5.49 3.81
C GLN A 177 25.71 4.22 3.39
N GLN A 178 24.37 4.23 3.34
CA GLN A 178 23.59 3.06 2.91
C GLN A 178 23.81 2.73 1.42
N PHE A 179 24.06 3.73 0.57
CA PHE A 179 24.38 3.47 -0.84
C PHE A 179 25.76 2.82 -1.03
N ASP A 180 26.69 3.04 -0.10
CA ASP A 180 28.04 2.50 -0.16
C ASP A 180 28.19 1.19 0.65
N ALA A 181 27.24 0.88 1.53
CA ALA A 181 27.24 -0.32 2.37
C ALA A 181 27.15 -1.62 1.54
N PRO A 182 27.68 -2.76 2.01
CA PRO A 182 27.49 -4.04 1.34
C PRO A 182 26.01 -4.43 1.21
N LEU A 183 25.64 -5.06 0.10
CA LEU A 183 24.28 -5.56 -0.13
C LEU A 183 24.10 -6.90 0.62
N ASP A 184 23.70 -6.85 1.90
CA ASP A 184 23.54 -8.02 2.78
C ASP A 184 22.13 -8.12 3.40
N ALA A 185 21.32 -9.04 2.88
CA ALA A 185 19.97 -9.30 3.36
C ALA A 185 19.91 -9.74 4.83
N ASN A 186 20.94 -10.40 5.37
CA ASN A 186 20.94 -10.83 6.77
C ASN A 186 21.12 -9.65 7.72
N THR A 187 21.89 -8.64 7.32
CA THR A 187 22.05 -7.41 8.11
C THR A 187 20.71 -6.69 8.23
N LEU A 188 19.97 -6.55 7.12
CA LEU A 188 18.63 -5.95 7.14
C LEU A 188 17.64 -6.78 7.95
N ALA A 189 17.61 -8.10 7.77
CA ALA A 189 16.69 -8.99 8.48
C ALA A 189 16.90 -9.03 10.00
N ARG A 190 18.12 -8.77 10.48
CA ARG A 190 18.42 -8.68 11.91
C ARG A 190 17.82 -7.45 12.59
N ASN A 191 17.53 -6.39 11.82
CA ASN A 191 16.94 -5.17 12.35
C ASN A 191 15.41 -5.32 12.53
N ALA A 192 14.78 -6.26 11.82
CA ALA A 192 13.35 -6.52 11.94
C ALA A 192 12.97 -6.97 13.37
N ASP A 193 12.25 -6.13 14.10
CA ASP A 193 11.88 -6.38 15.50
C ASP A 193 10.70 -7.36 15.67
N SER A 194 10.02 -7.72 14.58
CA SER A 194 8.78 -8.50 14.59
C SER A 194 8.51 -9.18 13.25
N PRO A 195 7.65 -10.22 13.22
CA PRO A 195 7.15 -10.79 11.98
C PRO A 195 6.43 -9.77 11.07
N GLN A 196 5.76 -8.78 11.65
CA GLN A 196 5.14 -7.68 10.91
C GLN A 196 6.21 -6.80 10.25
N ALA A 197 7.27 -6.41 10.98
CA ALA A 197 8.41 -5.68 10.40
C ALA A 197 9.02 -6.42 9.21
N SER A 198 9.18 -7.74 9.34
CA SER A 198 9.74 -8.59 8.29
C SER A 198 8.88 -8.53 7.02
N ARG A 199 7.55 -8.57 7.16
CA ARG A 199 6.63 -8.45 6.03
C ARG A 199 6.67 -7.05 5.40
N GLU A 200 6.78 -6.01 6.21
CA GLU A 200 6.88 -4.61 5.73
C GLU A 200 8.14 -4.37 4.91
N ILE A 201 9.30 -4.81 5.42
CA ILE A 201 10.60 -4.75 4.74
C ILE A 201 10.53 -5.48 3.39
N TYR A 202 9.90 -6.65 3.35
CA TYR A 202 9.74 -7.39 2.11
C TYR A 202 8.82 -6.67 1.12
N VAL A 203 7.65 -6.23 1.57
CA VAL A 203 6.64 -5.53 0.74
C VAL A 203 7.22 -4.28 0.10
N VAL A 204 7.96 -3.46 0.86
CA VAL A 204 8.58 -2.26 0.29
C VAL A 204 9.66 -2.61 -0.73
N SER A 205 10.42 -3.69 -0.51
CA SER A 205 11.44 -4.16 -1.46
C SER A 205 10.82 -4.64 -2.76
N VAL A 206 9.69 -5.35 -2.69
CA VAL A 206 8.93 -5.78 -3.88
C VAL A 206 8.42 -4.57 -4.68
N ALA A 207 7.96 -3.51 -4.00
CA ALA A 207 7.48 -2.30 -4.68
C ALA A 207 8.59 -1.56 -5.45
N MET A 208 9.84 -1.71 -5.01
CA MET A 208 11.00 -1.08 -5.61
C MET A 208 11.54 -1.80 -6.84
N ILE A 209 11.51 -3.14 -6.81
CA ILE A 209 12.20 -4.01 -7.76
C ILE A 209 11.36 -4.30 -9.02
N ASP A 210 12.05 -4.49 -10.15
CA ASP A 210 11.52 -5.12 -11.36
C ASP A 210 11.72 -6.64 -11.30
N ASP A 211 10.64 -7.40 -11.14
CA ASP A 211 10.67 -8.86 -11.03
C ASP A 211 11.14 -9.56 -12.32
N GLN A 212 11.20 -8.84 -13.45
CA GLN A 212 11.76 -9.34 -14.71
C GLN A 212 13.29 -9.30 -14.73
N ASN A 213 13.93 -8.56 -13.80
CA ASN A 213 15.38 -8.53 -13.64
C ASN A 213 15.85 -9.74 -12.79
N PRO A 214 16.64 -10.68 -13.34
CA PRO A 214 17.08 -11.86 -12.60
C PRO A 214 17.91 -11.54 -11.35
N MET A 215 18.68 -10.44 -11.36
CA MET A 215 19.50 -10.04 -10.21
C MET A 215 18.63 -9.53 -9.06
N GLU A 216 17.64 -8.70 -9.38
CA GLU A 216 16.71 -8.17 -8.39
C GLU A 216 15.76 -9.26 -7.86
N ARG A 217 15.35 -10.21 -8.70
CA ARG A 217 14.62 -11.40 -8.26
C ARG A 217 15.44 -12.22 -7.27
N ALA A 218 16.72 -12.48 -7.58
CA ALA A 218 17.60 -13.22 -6.69
C ALA A 218 17.83 -12.50 -5.36
N TRP A 219 17.82 -11.17 -5.35
CA TRP A 219 17.84 -10.37 -4.13
C TRP A 219 16.56 -10.56 -3.30
N LEU A 220 15.37 -10.50 -3.92
CA LEU A 220 14.11 -10.75 -3.22
C LEU A 220 14.07 -12.15 -2.60
N ASP A 221 14.51 -13.18 -3.34
CA ASP A 221 14.54 -14.55 -2.82
C ASP A 221 15.49 -14.68 -1.61
N GLN A 222 16.66 -14.03 -1.66
CA GLN A 222 17.60 -13.97 -0.52
C GLN A 222 17.00 -13.23 0.67
N LEU A 223 16.33 -12.11 0.42
CA LEU A 223 15.69 -11.30 1.44
C LEU A 223 14.54 -12.05 2.12
N ALA A 224 13.67 -12.71 1.36
CA ALA A 224 12.60 -13.56 1.89
C ALA A 224 13.15 -14.65 2.83
N SER A 225 14.24 -15.31 2.41
CA SER A 225 14.91 -16.32 3.23
C SER A 225 15.50 -15.72 4.52
N ALA A 226 16.17 -14.57 4.44
CA ALA A 226 16.77 -13.91 5.61
C ALA A 226 15.70 -13.47 6.62
N LEU A 227 14.57 -12.97 6.12
CA LEU A 227 13.39 -12.57 6.89
C LEU A 227 12.54 -13.76 7.38
N LYS A 228 12.92 -14.99 7.03
CA LYS A 228 12.22 -16.23 7.38
C LYS A 228 10.76 -16.24 6.93
N LEU A 229 10.48 -15.64 5.77
CA LEU A 229 9.16 -15.67 5.16
C LEU A 229 8.93 -17.02 4.50
N GLU A 230 7.80 -17.66 4.82
CA GLU A 230 7.41 -18.88 4.14
C GLU A 230 7.14 -18.59 2.64
N PRO A 231 7.56 -19.45 1.71
CA PRO A 231 7.34 -19.24 0.28
C PRO A 231 5.90 -18.86 -0.11
N PRO A 232 4.83 -19.50 0.41
CA PRO A 232 3.46 -19.09 0.08
C PRO A 232 3.08 -17.71 0.64
N LEU A 233 3.63 -17.31 1.79
CA LEU A 233 3.41 -15.97 2.35
C LEU A 233 4.13 -14.90 1.51
N ALA A 234 5.39 -15.14 1.12
CA ALA A 234 6.13 -14.24 0.23
C ALA A 234 5.39 -14.01 -1.10
N ALA A 235 4.87 -15.07 -1.71
CA ALA A 235 4.07 -14.98 -2.93
C ALA A 235 2.76 -14.17 -2.74
N GLU A 236 2.08 -14.30 -1.60
CA GLU A 236 0.89 -13.48 -1.30
C GLU A 236 1.24 -12.00 -1.09
N LEU A 237 2.36 -11.71 -0.44
CA LEU A 237 2.87 -10.33 -0.29
C LEU A 237 3.16 -9.71 -1.67
N GLU A 238 3.87 -10.44 -2.54
CA GLU A 238 4.14 -10.00 -3.91
C GLU A 238 2.85 -9.73 -4.70
N ARG A 239 1.89 -10.65 -4.62
CA ARG A 239 0.58 -10.51 -5.28
C ARG A 239 -0.16 -9.25 -4.83
N GLN A 240 -0.10 -8.93 -3.53
CA GLN A 240 -0.80 -7.77 -2.97
C GLN A 240 -0.17 -6.45 -3.42
N VAL A 241 1.16 -6.37 -3.52
CA VAL A 241 1.87 -5.21 -4.08
C VAL A 241 1.52 -5.00 -5.55
N LEU A 242 1.57 -6.07 -6.36
CA LEU A 242 1.22 -6.00 -7.78
C LEU A 242 -0.23 -5.55 -8.02
N ASN A 243 -1.15 -5.91 -7.13
CA ASN A 243 -2.54 -5.45 -7.22
C ASN A 243 -2.73 -3.99 -6.80
N ALA A 244 -1.90 -3.48 -5.88
CA ALA A 244 -1.95 -2.08 -5.46
C ALA A 244 -1.39 -1.12 -6.54
N ASN A 245 -0.49 -1.62 -7.40
CA ASN A 245 0.15 -0.85 -8.48
C ASN A 245 -0.63 -0.84 -9.82
N ARG A 246 -1.82 -1.46 -9.88
CA ARG A 246 -2.69 -1.51 -11.08
C ARG A 246 -3.86 -0.55 -10.95
#